data_AF-A0A6C0M3G1-F1
#
_entry.id   AF-A0A6C0M3G1-F1
#
_cell.length_a   1.000
_cell.length_b   1.000
_cell.length_c   1.000
_cell.angle_alpha   90.00
_cell.angle_beta   90.00
_cell.angle_gamma   90.00
#
_symmetry.space_group_name_H-M   'P 1'
#
loop_
_entity.id
_entity.type
_entity.pdbx_description
1 polymer ?
#
loop_
_entity_poly.entity_id
_entity_poly.type
_entity_poly.pdbx_seq_one_letter_code
_entity_poly.pdbx_strand_id
1 'polypeptide(L)'
;MDDYAIYFNDYNSQSKKAIETYGDFRITRAYMIKKPLTKLTVCILNLITMQNNKQVLDDAMHLQLMIEIKINKCEKKMILIDKTNCINILTEFHIDNKYMIIPIKLKKKTTLRGILDKTCDHVGKIKFFNWHIYKNNCHYFIKQLIFQLNSEFKHRCIKCPKISKYFCNKLLGNTSLNIWLLFMFLYNFFQKYIINVKDDIISLIVNLL
;
A
#
# COMPACT_ATOMS: atom_id res chain seq x y z
N MET A 1 4.74 18.38 16.01
CA MET A 1 5.35 17.07 16.33
C MET A 1 5.34 16.27 15.05
N ASP A 2 6.52 15.94 14.56
CA ASP A 2 6.67 15.18 13.32
C ASP A 2 6.15 13.75 13.56
N ASP A 3 4.99 13.43 12.98
CA ASP A 3 4.24 12.17 13.21
C ASP A 3 4.97 10.89 12.74
N TYR A 4 6.22 10.99 12.27
CA TYR A 4 6.99 9.89 11.71
C TYR A 4 8.37 9.82 12.38
N ALA A 5 8.57 8.79 13.21
CA ALA A 5 9.88 8.54 13.83
C ALA A 5 10.87 7.83 12.88
N ILE A 6 10.42 7.28 11.74
CA ILE A 6 11.28 6.74 10.67
C ILE A 6 10.72 7.17 9.31
N TYR A 7 11.52 7.93 8.56
CA TYR A 7 11.19 8.29 7.19
C TYR A 7 11.71 7.23 6.20
N PHE A 8 10.81 6.78 5.33
CA PHE A 8 11.14 6.16 4.05
C PHE A 8 11.20 7.26 2.99
N ASN A 9 12.28 7.27 2.22
CA ASN A 9 12.50 8.24 1.14
C ASN A 9 12.59 7.57 -0.24
N ASP A 10 12.41 6.24 -0.26
CA ASP A 10 12.65 5.39 -1.41
C ASP A 10 11.86 4.09 -1.27
N TYR A 11 11.77 3.33 -2.36
CA TYR A 11 11.16 2.01 -2.42
C TYR A 11 12.02 0.95 -1.73
N ASN A 12 11.38 -0.13 -1.25
CA ASN A 12 12.11 -1.33 -0.82
C ASN A 12 12.76 -2.05 -2.02
N SER A 13 13.75 -2.91 -1.76
CA SER A 13 14.53 -3.62 -2.78
C SER A 13 13.67 -4.39 -3.77
N GLN A 14 12.66 -5.13 -3.27
CA GLN A 14 11.72 -5.87 -4.11
C GLN A 14 10.95 -4.95 -5.06
N SER A 15 10.43 -3.83 -4.55
CA SER A 15 9.67 -2.87 -5.34
C SER A 15 10.54 -2.13 -6.35
N LYS A 16 11.79 -1.81 -6.00
CA LYS A 16 12.78 -1.27 -6.95
C LYS A 16 13.00 -2.22 -8.10
N LYS A 17 13.30 -3.49 -7.83
CA LYS A 17 13.49 -4.51 -8.85
C LYS A 17 12.28 -4.64 -9.77
N ALA A 18 11.07 -4.61 -9.20
CA ALA A 18 9.84 -4.63 -9.99
C ALA A 18 9.68 -3.37 -10.87
N ILE A 19 10.03 -2.18 -10.38
CA ILE A 19 9.99 -0.92 -11.16
C ILE A 19 11.08 -0.91 -12.24
N GLU A 20 12.27 -1.41 -11.96
CA GLU A 20 13.35 -1.49 -12.94
C GLU A 20 13.00 -2.45 -14.06
N THR A 21 12.47 -3.63 -13.70
CA THR A 21 12.12 -4.67 -14.67
C THR A 21 10.87 -4.31 -15.46
N TYR A 22 9.85 -3.75 -14.81
CA TYR A 22 8.52 -3.62 -15.41
C TYR A 22 8.00 -2.18 -15.55
N GLY A 23 8.74 -1.21 -15.02
CA GLY A 23 8.27 0.18 -14.83
C GLY A 23 7.87 0.89 -16.12
N ASP A 24 8.53 0.57 -17.22
CA ASP A 24 8.39 1.28 -18.50
C ASP A 24 7.41 0.59 -19.47
N PHE A 25 6.87 -0.59 -19.11
CA PHE A 25 5.87 -1.24 -19.92
C PHE A 25 4.50 -0.55 -19.82
N ARG A 26 3.78 -0.57 -20.93
CA ARG A 26 2.45 0.04 -21.02
C ARG A 26 1.44 -0.74 -20.20
N ILE A 27 0.69 -0.02 -19.38
CA ILE A 27 -0.49 -0.55 -18.68
C ILE A 27 -1.64 -0.74 -19.69
N THR A 28 -2.20 -1.95 -19.72
CA THR A 28 -3.34 -2.33 -20.58
C THR A 28 -4.64 -2.45 -19.82
N ARG A 29 -4.60 -2.85 -18.54
CA ARG A 29 -5.79 -2.94 -17.67
C ARG A 29 -5.42 -2.51 -16.25
N ALA A 30 -6.41 -2.04 -15.50
CA ALA A 30 -6.25 -1.71 -14.10
C ALA A 30 -7.51 -2.09 -13.31
N TYR A 31 -7.30 -2.44 -12.05
CA TYR A 31 -8.34 -2.92 -11.15
C TYR A 31 -8.06 -2.38 -9.74
N MET A 32 -9.10 -1.86 -9.08
CA MET A 32 -9.05 -1.61 -7.64
C MET A 32 -9.45 -2.88 -6.93
N ILE A 33 -8.61 -3.36 -6.03
CA ILE A 33 -8.87 -4.54 -5.21
C ILE A 33 -9.20 -4.09 -3.79
N LYS A 34 -10.25 -4.69 -3.22
CA LYS A 34 -10.52 -4.61 -1.79
C LYS A 34 -10.25 -5.95 -1.13
N LYS A 35 -9.45 -5.91 -0.08
CA LYS A 35 -9.09 -7.06 0.74
C LYS A 35 -9.61 -6.85 2.16
N PRO A 36 -10.34 -7.81 2.75
CA PRO A 36 -10.69 -7.73 4.17
C PRO A 36 -9.43 -7.77 5.04
N LEU A 37 -9.48 -7.12 6.21
CA LEU A 37 -8.37 -7.20 7.16
C LEU A 37 -8.14 -8.65 7.59
N THR A 38 -6.88 -8.99 7.82
CA THR A 38 -6.54 -10.33 8.29
C THR A 38 -7.02 -10.52 9.73
N LYS A 39 -7.35 -11.76 10.10
CA LYS A 39 -7.74 -12.11 11.48
C LYS A 39 -6.69 -11.66 12.51
N LEU A 40 -5.41 -11.73 12.15
CA LEU A 40 -4.31 -11.28 12.99
C LEU A 40 -4.36 -9.77 13.23
N THR A 41 -4.56 -8.99 12.16
CA THR A 41 -4.71 -7.52 12.27
C THR A 41 -5.90 -7.15 13.16
N VAL A 42 -7.03 -7.83 12.98
CA VAL A 42 -8.23 -7.65 13.83
C VAL A 42 -7.93 -8.01 15.30
N CYS A 43 -7.22 -9.11 15.54
CA CYS A 43 -6.84 -9.55 16.88
C CYS A 43 -5.95 -8.52 17.59
N ILE A 44 -4.90 -8.04 16.93
CA ILE A 44 -3.98 -7.04 17.47
C ILE A 44 -4.72 -5.73 17.77
N LEU A 45 -5.59 -5.29 16.85
CA LEU A 45 -6.39 -4.08 17.08
C LEU A 45 -7.30 -4.25 18.30
N ASN A 46 -8.03 -5.36 18.41
CA ASN A 46 -8.88 -5.62 19.57
C ASN A 46 -8.10 -5.65 20.89
N LEU A 47 -6.87 -6.18 20.87
CA LEU A 47 -5.98 -6.21 22.04
C LEU A 47 -5.53 -4.80 22.43
N ILE A 48 -5.11 -3.97 21.47
CA ILE A 48 -4.65 -2.59 21.72
C ILE A 48 -5.79 -1.66 22.16
N THR A 49 -6.99 -1.86 21.62
CA THR A 49 -8.16 -1.05 21.97
C THR A 49 -8.89 -1.59 23.20
N MET A 50 -8.57 -2.81 23.65
CA MET A 50 -9.33 -3.55 24.66
C MET A 50 -10.84 -3.61 24.36
N GLN A 51 -11.20 -3.74 23.08
CA GLN A 51 -12.59 -3.66 22.59
C GLN A 51 -12.81 -4.71 21.49
N ASN A 52 -14.04 -5.24 21.40
CA ASN A 52 -14.42 -6.16 20.33
C ASN A 52 -14.94 -5.38 19.11
N ASN A 53 -14.04 -5.05 18.19
CA ASN A 53 -14.33 -4.15 17.08
C ASN A 53 -14.75 -4.86 15.78
N LYS A 54 -15.28 -6.08 15.84
CA LYS A 54 -15.60 -6.88 14.65
C LYS A 54 -16.43 -6.13 13.60
N GLN A 55 -17.58 -5.55 13.99
CA GLN A 55 -18.46 -4.83 13.06
C GLN A 55 -17.80 -3.62 12.41
N VAL A 56 -16.96 -2.92 13.18
CA VAL A 56 -16.28 -1.71 12.74
C VAL A 56 -15.14 -2.08 11.78
N LEU A 57 -14.46 -3.20 12.01
CA LEU A 57 -13.38 -3.69 11.15
C LEU A 57 -13.85 -4.37 9.86
N ASP A 58 -15.08 -4.88 9.82
CA ASP A 58 -15.68 -5.42 8.59
C ASP A 58 -15.86 -4.33 7.51
N ASP A 59 -16.07 -3.07 7.93
CA ASP A 59 -16.12 -1.91 7.03
C ASP A 59 -14.73 -1.38 6.64
N ALA A 60 -13.69 -1.71 7.42
CA ALA A 60 -12.33 -1.25 7.21
C ALA A 60 -11.58 -2.18 6.24
N MET A 61 -11.77 -2.02 4.94
CA MET A 61 -11.04 -2.84 3.94
C MET A 61 -9.67 -2.25 3.59
N HIS A 62 -8.71 -3.10 3.28
CA HIS A 62 -7.45 -2.70 2.69
C HIS A 62 -7.63 -2.53 1.17
N LEU A 63 -7.20 -1.37 0.63
CA LEU A 63 -7.23 -1.12 -0.80
C LEU A 63 -5.87 -1.38 -1.43
N GLN A 64 -5.91 -2.01 -2.62
CA GLN A 64 -4.76 -2.25 -3.46
C GLN A 64 -5.10 -1.87 -4.91
N LEU A 65 -4.09 -1.60 -5.72
CA LEU A 65 -4.20 -1.38 -7.16
C LEU A 65 -3.53 -2.53 -7.88
N MET A 66 -4.26 -3.21 -8.75
CA MET A 66 -3.71 -4.24 -9.62
C MET A 66 -3.71 -3.74 -11.06
N ILE A 67 -2.58 -3.90 -11.75
CA ILE A 67 -2.41 -3.49 -13.14
C ILE A 67 -1.96 -4.69 -13.99
N GLU A 68 -2.44 -4.73 -15.23
CA GLU A 68 -1.92 -5.58 -16.29
C GLU A 68 -0.97 -4.73 -17.14
N ILE A 69 0.26 -5.18 -17.31
CA ILE A 69 1.22 -4.58 -18.24
C ILE A 69 1.47 -5.51 -19.43
N LYS A 70 1.77 -4.90 -20.58
CA LYS A 70 2.12 -5.61 -21.80
C LYS A 70 3.63 -5.59 -22.01
N ILE A 71 4.27 -6.75 -21.91
CA ILE A 71 5.72 -6.91 -22.11
C ILE A 71 6.02 -6.98 -23.61
N ASN A 72 5.32 -7.86 -24.33
CA ASN A 72 5.41 -7.99 -25.78
C ASN A 72 4.02 -8.29 -26.37
N LYS A 73 3.93 -8.74 -27.63
CA LYS A 73 2.62 -8.98 -28.28
C LYS A 73 1.79 -10.06 -27.57
N CYS A 74 2.42 -11.08 -27.00
CA CYS A 74 1.76 -12.25 -26.42
C CYS A 74 1.86 -12.33 -24.90
N GLU A 75 2.83 -11.64 -24.32
CA GLU A 75 3.15 -11.72 -22.90
C GLU A 75 2.61 -10.52 -22.12
N LYS A 76 1.95 -10.85 -21.02
CA LYS A 76 1.38 -9.89 -20.09
C LYS A 76 1.75 -10.29 -18.68
N LYS A 77 1.95 -9.29 -17.83
CA LYS A 77 2.24 -9.51 -16.41
C LYS A 77 1.26 -8.72 -15.56
N MET A 78 0.75 -9.36 -14.52
CA MET A 78 -0.05 -8.71 -13.50
C MET A 78 0.87 -8.22 -12.39
N ILE A 79 0.65 -6.99 -11.93
CA ILE A 79 1.41 -6.36 -10.85
C ILE A 79 0.42 -5.82 -9.83
N LEU A 80 0.64 -6.15 -8.57
CA LEU A 80 -0.14 -5.67 -7.44
C LEU A 80 0.65 -4.58 -6.70
N ILE A 81 0.00 -3.45 -6.45
CA ILE A 81 0.57 -2.30 -5.77
C ILE A 81 -0.26 -2.05 -4.52
N ASP A 82 0.40 -1.96 -3.38
CA ASP A 82 -0.23 -1.55 -2.14
C ASP A 82 0.63 -0.60 -1.33
N LYS A 83 0.01 -0.04 -0.29
CA LYS A 83 0.73 0.75 0.70
C LYS A 83 0.34 0.32 2.10
N THR A 84 1.23 -0.42 2.72
CA THR A 84 1.27 -0.64 4.16
C THR A 84 2.22 0.41 4.73
N ASN A 85 3.25 0.03 5.46
CA ASN A 85 4.24 0.97 5.97
C ASN A 85 5.18 1.54 4.90
N CYS A 86 5.43 0.74 3.86
CA CYS A 86 6.11 1.16 2.65
C CYS A 86 5.20 0.90 1.44
N ILE A 87 5.62 1.35 0.27
CA ILE A 87 4.97 1.02 -0.99
C ILE A 87 5.50 -0.36 -1.41
N ASN A 88 4.59 -1.32 -1.58
CA ASN A 88 4.94 -2.65 -2.07
C ASN A 88 4.44 -2.83 -3.51
N ILE A 89 5.31 -3.38 -4.34
CA ILE A 89 5.02 -3.73 -5.73
C ILE A 89 5.34 -5.21 -5.89
N LEU A 90 4.30 -6.02 -6.03
CA LEU A 90 4.37 -7.47 -6.04
C LEU A 90 4.05 -8.00 -7.44
N THR A 91 4.92 -8.86 -7.96
CA THR A 91 4.78 -9.53 -9.26
C THR A 91 4.25 -10.96 -9.13
N GLU A 92 4.23 -11.48 -7.90
CA GLU A 92 3.73 -12.79 -7.52
C GLU A 92 2.82 -12.59 -6.32
N PHE A 93 1.56 -13.00 -6.45
CA PHE A 93 0.55 -12.81 -5.43
C PHE A 93 -0.63 -13.77 -5.65
N HIS A 94 -1.40 -13.98 -4.60
CA HIS A 94 -2.62 -14.79 -4.63
C HIS A 94 -3.84 -13.91 -4.34
N ILE A 95 -4.89 -14.08 -5.13
CA ILE A 95 -6.18 -13.42 -4.93
C ILE A 95 -7.16 -14.45 -4.38
N ASP A 96 -7.66 -14.19 -3.17
CA ASP A 96 -8.69 -15.02 -2.52
C ASP A 96 -10.08 -14.61 -3.04
N ASN A 97 -11.02 -15.56 -3.05
CA ASN A 97 -12.43 -15.36 -3.41
C ASN A 97 -13.14 -14.28 -2.58
N LYS A 98 -12.61 -13.94 -1.40
CA LYS A 98 -13.12 -12.84 -0.58
C LYS A 98 -12.78 -11.44 -1.12
N TYR A 99 -11.93 -11.35 -2.14
CA TYR A 99 -11.46 -10.07 -2.64
C TYR A 99 -12.48 -9.49 -3.59
N MET A 100 -12.73 -8.19 -3.45
CA MET A 100 -13.62 -7.49 -4.36
C MET A 100 -12.78 -6.79 -5.42
N ILE A 101 -12.93 -7.19 -6.68
CA ILE A 101 -12.17 -6.64 -7.81
C ILE A 101 -13.07 -5.69 -8.60
N ILE A 102 -12.68 -4.42 -8.72
CA ILE A 102 -13.41 -3.40 -9.47
C ILE A 102 -12.57 -2.96 -10.66
N PRO A 103 -13.03 -3.15 -11.90
CA PRO A 103 -12.30 -2.70 -13.08
C PRO A 103 -12.23 -1.17 -13.15
N ILE A 104 -11.09 -0.66 -13.58
CA ILE A 104 -10.83 0.76 -13.80
C ILE A 104 -10.63 0.98 -15.29
N LYS A 105 -11.49 1.78 -15.91
CA LYS A 105 -11.32 2.20 -17.30
C LYS A 105 -10.13 3.15 -17.40
N LEU A 106 -9.13 2.78 -18.18
CA LEU A 106 -7.97 3.63 -18.47
C LEU A 106 -8.36 4.77 -19.41
N LYS A 107 -8.05 6.01 -19.04
CA LYS A 107 -8.29 7.18 -19.91
C LYS A 107 -7.05 7.66 -20.65
N LYS A 108 -5.85 7.33 -20.16
CA LYS A 108 -4.57 7.76 -20.72
C LYS A 108 -3.65 6.56 -20.86
N LYS A 109 -2.80 6.57 -21.89
CA LYS A 109 -1.68 5.63 -21.99
C LYS A 109 -0.65 6.00 -20.92
N THR A 110 -0.22 5.03 -20.13
CA THR A 110 0.75 5.25 -19.05
C THR A 110 1.48 3.94 -18.72
N THR A 111 2.50 4.04 -17.89
CA THR A 111 3.32 2.94 -17.38
C THR A 111 3.25 2.89 -15.86
N LEU A 112 3.79 1.83 -15.24
CA LEU A 112 3.89 1.74 -13.77
C LEU A 112 4.74 2.89 -13.22
N ARG A 113 5.91 3.13 -13.80
CA ARG A 113 6.79 4.24 -13.39
C ARG A 113 6.07 5.58 -13.55
N GLY A 114 5.42 5.80 -14.69
CA GLY A 114 4.69 7.04 -14.97
C GLY A 114 3.54 7.33 -14.00
N ILE A 115 2.81 6.32 -13.48
CA ILE A 115 1.79 6.56 -12.46
C ILE A 115 2.39 6.82 -11.07
N LEU A 116 3.51 6.17 -10.75
CA LEU A 116 4.19 6.33 -9.48
C LEU A 116 4.83 7.72 -9.37
N ASP A 117 5.58 8.14 -10.39
CA ASP A 117 6.29 9.42 -10.42
C ASP A 117 5.30 10.59 -10.35
N LYS A 118 4.27 10.59 -11.21
CA LYS A 118 3.24 11.65 -11.19
C LYS A 118 2.48 11.71 -9.87
N THR A 119 2.30 10.56 -9.21
CA THR A 119 1.66 10.52 -7.89
C THR A 119 2.60 11.06 -6.81
N CYS A 120 3.90 10.74 -6.89
CA CYS A 120 4.92 11.27 -6.00
C CYS A 120 5.01 12.79 -6.13
N ASP A 121 5.06 13.31 -7.36
CA ASP A 121 5.10 14.75 -7.65
C ASP A 121 3.85 15.46 -7.14
N HIS A 122 2.66 14.88 -7.35
CA HIS A 122 1.40 15.48 -6.93
C HIS A 122 1.22 15.50 -5.41
N VAL A 123 1.65 14.44 -4.71
CA VAL A 123 1.42 14.25 -3.28
C VAL A 123 2.56 14.80 -2.42
N GLY A 124 3.76 14.92 -2.99
CA GLY A 124 5.00 15.27 -2.32
C GLY A 124 5.73 14.04 -1.77
N LYS A 125 7.05 13.98 -1.95
CA LYS A 125 7.92 12.82 -1.65
C LYS A 125 7.73 12.24 -0.26
N ILE A 126 7.75 13.09 0.78
CA ILE A 126 7.61 12.64 2.18
C ILE A 126 6.28 11.90 2.36
N LYS A 127 5.18 12.51 1.92
CA LYS A 127 3.87 11.88 2.03
C LYS A 127 3.75 10.68 1.09
N PHE A 128 4.36 10.71 -0.09
CA PHE A 128 4.31 9.58 -1.01
C PHE A 128 4.86 8.29 -0.41
N PHE A 129 5.99 8.34 0.29
CA PHE A 129 6.61 7.13 0.86
C PHE A 129 6.11 6.76 2.27
N ASN A 130 5.76 7.72 3.10
CA ASN A 130 5.52 7.46 4.54
C ASN A 130 4.05 7.19 4.85
N TRP A 131 3.73 6.10 5.54
CA TRP A 131 2.35 5.76 5.87
C TRP A 131 1.87 6.37 7.18
N HIS A 132 0.62 6.82 7.20
CA HIS A 132 -0.05 7.27 8.41
C HIS A 132 -1.48 6.75 8.46
N ILE A 133 -1.90 6.22 9.61
CA ILE A 133 -3.18 5.52 9.81
C ILE A 133 -4.42 6.26 9.27
N TYR A 134 -4.52 7.59 9.47
CA TYR A 134 -5.63 8.38 8.94
C TYR A 134 -5.24 9.51 7.98
N LYS A 135 -3.98 9.99 7.97
CA LYS A 135 -3.55 11.10 7.08
C LYS A 135 -3.09 10.62 5.71
N ASN A 136 -2.50 9.44 5.64
CA ASN A 136 -1.83 8.95 4.44
C ASN A 136 -1.72 7.42 4.42
N ASN A 137 -2.88 6.78 4.41
CA ASN A 137 -3.00 5.32 4.40
C ASN A 137 -3.18 4.76 2.98
N CYS A 138 -3.39 3.44 2.89
CA CYS A 138 -3.68 2.76 1.63
C CYS A 138 -4.83 3.40 0.84
N HIS A 139 -5.92 3.80 1.49
CA HIS A 139 -7.05 4.43 0.80
C HIS A 139 -6.66 5.71 0.09
N TYR A 140 -5.94 6.60 0.78
CA TYR A 140 -5.47 7.84 0.18
C TYR A 140 -4.48 7.57 -0.94
N PHE A 141 -3.50 6.69 -0.73
CA PHE A 141 -2.48 6.37 -1.72
C PHE A 141 -3.08 5.76 -3.00
N ILE A 142 -3.93 4.73 -2.87
CA ILE A 142 -4.59 4.07 -4.00
C ILE A 142 -5.50 5.06 -4.73
N LYS A 143 -6.21 5.95 -4.02
CA LYS A 143 -6.98 7.02 -4.65
C LYS A 143 -6.12 7.89 -5.57
N GLN A 144 -4.91 8.26 -5.14
CA GLN A 144 -4.03 9.11 -5.94
C GLN A 144 -3.48 8.37 -7.17
N LEU A 145 -3.11 7.09 -7.03
CA LEU A 145 -2.72 6.28 -8.20
C LEU A 145 -3.87 6.14 -9.21
N ILE A 146 -5.08 5.87 -8.74
CA ILE A 146 -6.27 5.75 -9.59
C ILE A 146 -6.55 7.09 -10.30
N PHE A 147 -6.36 8.22 -9.62
CA PHE A 147 -6.52 9.54 -10.23
C PHE A 147 -5.60 9.72 -11.45
N GLN A 148 -4.36 9.20 -11.41
CA GLN A 148 -3.46 9.24 -12.58
C GLN A 148 -3.94 8.37 -13.75
N LEU A 149 -4.62 7.26 -13.47
CA LEU A 149 -5.19 6.37 -14.48
C LEU A 149 -6.49 6.91 -15.08
N ASN A 150 -7.35 7.46 -14.22
CA ASN A 150 -8.67 7.99 -14.54
C ASN A 150 -9.16 8.95 -13.44
N SER A 151 -9.01 10.25 -13.68
CA SER A 151 -9.42 11.32 -12.75
C SER A 151 -10.92 11.39 -12.47
N GLU A 152 -11.74 10.83 -13.35
CA GLU A 152 -13.21 10.80 -13.21
C GLU A 152 -13.72 9.52 -12.53
N PHE A 153 -12.83 8.62 -12.13
CA PHE A 153 -13.23 7.38 -11.48
C PHE A 153 -13.92 7.69 -10.14
N LYS A 154 -15.22 7.40 -10.08
CA LYS A 154 -16.06 7.60 -8.89
C LYS A 154 -16.46 6.25 -8.31
N HIS A 155 -15.94 5.92 -7.14
CA HIS A 155 -16.37 4.76 -6.37
C HIS A 155 -16.58 5.12 -4.90
N ARG A 156 -17.64 4.60 -4.25
CA ARG A 156 -17.99 4.94 -2.86
C ARG A 156 -16.83 4.71 -1.89
N CYS A 157 -16.05 3.65 -2.09
CA CYS A 157 -14.92 3.29 -1.23
C CYS A 157 -13.71 4.23 -1.32
N ILE A 158 -13.63 5.10 -2.33
CA ILE A 158 -12.61 6.14 -2.42
C ILE A 158 -12.99 7.39 -1.60
N LYS A 159 -14.27 7.51 -1.21
CA LYS A 159 -14.83 8.72 -0.58
C LYS A 159 -14.68 8.79 0.95
N CYS A 160 -14.00 7.86 1.62
CA CYS A 160 -14.04 7.78 3.10
C CYS A 160 -12.82 8.31 3.90
N PRO A 161 -12.35 9.57 3.73
CA PRO A 161 -11.46 10.20 4.72
C PRO A 161 -12.17 10.48 6.07
N LYS A 162 -13.47 10.79 6.05
CA LYS A 162 -14.21 11.15 7.28
C LYS A 162 -14.41 9.94 8.19
N ILE A 163 -14.63 8.77 7.62
CA ILE A 163 -14.72 7.52 8.39
C ILE A 163 -13.38 7.22 9.04
N SER A 164 -12.22 7.34 8.36
CA SER A 164 -10.94 6.97 9.00
C SER A 164 -10.58 7.85 10.21
N LYS A 165 -10.89 9.15 10.19
CA LYS A 165 -10.65 10.03 11.35
C LYS A 165 -11.62 9.76 12.48
N TYR A 166 -12.91 9.60 12.18
CA TYR A 166 -13.91 9.20 13.18
C TYR A 166 -13.61 7.83 13.78
N PHE A 167 -13.19 6.88 12.95
CA PHE A 167 -12.77 5.53 13.31
C PHE A 167 -11.55 5.56 14.23
N CYS A 168 -10.49 6.28 13.85
CA CYS A 168 -9.32 6.45 14.72
C CYS A 168 -9.73 7.10 16.04
N ASN A 169 -10.51 8.17 16.03
CA ASN A 169 -10.92 8.83 17.28
C ASN A 169 -11.85 7.98 18.15
N LYS A 170 -12.69 7.12 17.54
CA LYS A 170 -13.65 6.26 18.25
C LYS A 170 -13.03 4.97 18.77
N LEU A 171 -12.12 4.36 18.02
CA LEU A 171 -11.43 3.12 18.41
C LEU A 171 -10.17 3.37 19.21
N LEU A 172 -9.40 4.38 18.84
CA LEU A 172 -8.09 4.64 19.39
C LEU A 172 -8.18 5.94 20.18
N GLY A 173 -8.39 5.81 21.50
CA GLY A 173 -8.03 6.90 22.40
C GLY A 173 -6.56 7.28 22.21
N ASN A 174 -6.14 8.46 22.67
CA ASN A 174 -4.76 8.95 22.48
C ASN A 174 -3.70 7.90 22.88
N THR A 175 -3.95 7.16 23.97
CA THR A 175 -3.06 6.10 24.45
C THR A 175 -2.96 4.91 23.50
N SER A 176 -4.10 4.37 23.02
CA SER A 176 -4.11 3.25 22.07
C SER A 176 -3.53 3.64 20.71
N LEU A 177 -3.71 4.89 20.27
CA LEU A 177 -3.08 5.41 19.07
C LEU A 177 -1.55 5.43 19.21
N ASN A 178 -1.04 5.90 20.35
CA ASN A 178 0.40 5.91 20.62
C ASN A 178 1.00 4.50 20.69
N ILE A 179 0.28 3.55 21.32
CA ILE A 179 0.69 2.13 21.35
C ILE A 179 0.72 1.54 19.94
N TRP A 180 -0.29 1.83 19.12
CA TRP A 180 -0.31 1.40 17.72
C TRP A 180 0.84 2.01 16.93
N LEU A 181 1.09 3.31 17.08
CA LEU A 181 2.22 3.99 16.43
C LEU A 181 3.56 3.40 16.88
N LEU A 182 3.72 3.05 18.15
CA LEU A 182 4.91 2.36 18.66
C LEU A 182 5.06 0.97 18.05
N PHE A 183 3.98 0.18 17.97
CA PHE A 183 4.01 -1.14 17.34
C PHE A 183 4.38 -1.04 15.86
N MET A 184 3.80 -0.09 15.13
CA MET A 184 4.11 0.16 13.72
C MET A 184 5.53 0.69 13.54
N PHE A 185 6.03 1.53 14.46
CA PHE A 185 7.41 1.97 14.49
C PHE A 185 8.36 0.78 14.66
N LEU A 186 8.12 -0.09 15.64
CA LEU A 186 8.92 -1.29 15.86
C LEU A 186 8.89 -2.17 14.62
N TYR A 187 7.70 -2.46 14.07
CA TYR A 187 7.57 -3.23 12.84
C TYR A 187 8.38 -2.61 11.68
N ASN A 188 8.34 -1.29 11.52
CA ASN A 188 9.09 -0.57 10.50
C ASN A 188 10.60 -0.64 10.73
N PHE A 189 11.02 -0.53 11.98
CA PHE A 189 12.41 -0.69 12.38
C PHE A 189 12.90 -2.11 12.03
N PHE A 190 12.16 -3.15 12.42
CA PHE A 190 12.48 -4.54 12.09
C PHE A 190 12.50 -4.79 10.58
N GLN A 191 11.50 -4.30 9.84
CA GLN A 191 11.50 -4.45 8.37
C GLN A 191 12.69 -3.73 7.73
N LYS A 192 12.94 -2.47 8.09
CA LYS A 192 13.96 -1.64 7.45
C LYS A 192 15.38 -2.10 7.77
N TYR A 193 15.64 -2.49 9.02
CA TYR A 193 17.01 -2.71 9.51
C TYR A 193 17.34 -4.16 9.83
N ILE A 194 16.37 -5.04 10.00
CA ILE A 194 16.66 -6.45 10.34
C ILE A 194 16.38 -7.36 9.15
N ILE A 195 15.22 -7.20 8.49
CA ILE A 195 14.87 -8.03 7.33
C ILE A 195 15.72 -7.65 6.12
N ASN A 196 15.81 -6.35 5.78
CA ASN A 196 16.64 -5.94 4.64
C ASN A 196 18.13 -6.26 4.85
N VAL A 197 18.66 -6.17 6.07
CA VAL A 197 20.06 -6.54 6.37
C VAL A 197 20.29 -8.04 6.16
N LYS A 198 19.30 -8.88 6.47
CA LYS A 198 19.38 -10.31 6.19
C LYS A 198 19.47 -10.58 4.69
N ASP A 199 18.66 -9.90 3.88
CA ASP A 199 18.67 -10.06 2.42
C ASP A 199 19.99 -9.54 1.81
N ASP A 200 20.51 -8.42 2.32
CA ASP A 200 21.80 -7.86 1.88
C ASP A 200 22.97 -8.80 2.23
N ILE A 201 23.01 -9.36 3.44
CA ILE A 201 24.04 -10.33 3.86
C ILE A 201 23.97 -11.60 3.01
N ILE A 202 22.77 -12.13 2.76
CA ILE A 202 22.61 -13.32 1.92
C ILE A 202 23.06 -13.02 0.49
N SER A 203 22.73 -11.86 -0.07
CA SER A 203 23.18 -11.45 -1.41
C SER A 203 24.69 -11.31 -1.50
N LEU A 204 25.34 -10.80 -0.44
CA LEU A 204 26.79 -10.63 -0.38
C LEU A 204 27.49 -11.98 -0.32
N ILE A 205 26.96 -12.93 0.47
CA ILE A 205 27.48 -14.30 0.57
C ILE A 205 27.33 -15.04 -0.76
N VAL A 206 26.20 -14.90 -1.45
CA VAL A 206 25.96 -15.53 -2.75
C VAL A 206 26.88 -14.95 -3.85
N ASN A 207 27.25 -13.67 -3.79
CA ASN A 207 28.16 -13.05 -4.75
C ASN A 207 29.65 -13.35 -4.44
N LEU A 208 29.96 -13.83 -3.24
CA LEU A 208 31.31 -14.23 -2.83
C LEU A 208 31.59 -15.73 -3.06
N LEU A 209 30.56 -16.52 -3.37
CA LEU A 209 30.61 -17.94 -3.73
C LEU A 209 30.55 -18.12 -5.25
#